data_AF-A0A3A5MP96-F1
#
_entry.id   AF-A0A3A5MP96-F1
#
_cell.length_a   1.000
_cell.length_b   1.000
_cell.length_c   1.000
_cell.angle_alpha   90.00
_cell.angle_beta   90.00
_cell.angle_gamma   90.00
#
_symmetry.space_group_name_H-M   'P 1'
#
loop_
_entity.id
_entity.type
_entity.pdbx_description
1 polymer ?
#
loop_
_entity_poly.entity_id
_entity_poly.type
_entity_poly.pdbx_seq_one_letter_code
_entity_poly.pdbx_strand_id
1 'polypeptide(L)'
;MTNHFILERQRFNSEADLRLAEDAGCRREAQLGGQYEWFWGVPGVFQALAAPLSGHTVPAAPQADDVHAQSLGYWAALHYLLLHRLGWAHPDRGLRWWYDAGKPVDDPTLSLISEVWDRDGNLDAYLSWLLHGQPAFLNPECIWWAEWPEQRMPLSPAWERWKIDAQAVVERSGSKYFQGGGDPLHLTGHSGESGKPDPNATISVVSRADRRAVFLTDTMDAWYIDLDTQAKKLPDVGQWSWRVDVIVRPVGFLGTYRRSNVTGLWFTGKHRNHTPGN
;
A
#
# COMPACT_ATOMS: atom_id res chain seq x y z
N MET A 1 -4.31 -14.96 -22.09
CA MET A 1 -3.97 -14.09 -20.95
C MET A 1 -2.80 -13.24 -21.39
N THR A 2 -2.97 -11.92 -21.50
CA THR A 2 -1.86 -11.00 -21.74
C THR A 2 -1.11 -10.84 -20.44
N ASN A 3 0.19 -11.17 -20.41
CA ASN A 3 1.03 -10.90 -19.24
C ASN A 3 1.19 -9.39 -19.10
N HIS A 4 0.52 -8.81 -18.10
CA HIS A 4 0.58 -7.37 -17.84
C HIS A 4 1.90 -6.99 -17.16
N PHE A 5 2.58 -7.94 -16.52
CA PHE A 5 3.84 -7.73 -15.82
C PHE A 5 4.86 -8.85 -16.11
N ILE A 6 6.15 -8.49 -16.12
CA ILE A 6 7.28 -9.41 -15.98
C ILE A 6 7.88 -9.13 -14.60
N LEU A 7 7.75 -10.10 -13.69
CA LEU A 7 8.06 -9.96 -12.27
C LEU A 7 9.09 -11.00 -11.85
N GLU A 8 10.08 -10.56 -11.08
CA GLU A 8 10.96 -11.47 -10.34
C GLU A 8 10.46 -11.60 -8.90
N ARG A 9 10.36 -12.83 -8.39
CA ARG A 9 9.85 -13.09 -7.03
C ARG A 9 11.04 -13.20 -6.08
N GLN A 10 11.21 -12.24 -5.17
CA GLN A 10 12.30 -12.23 -4.19
C GLN A 10 11.81 -12.71 -2.83
N ARG A 11 12.67 -13.49 -2.18
CA ARG A 11 12.54 -13.86 -0.77
C ARG A 11 13.57 -13.07 0.04
N PHE A 12 13.24 -12.83 1.29
CA PHE A 12 14.09 -12.23 2.30
C PHE A 12 15.22 -13.21 2.61
N ASN A 13 16.44 -12.81 2.32
CA ASN A 13 17.65 -13.56 2.62
C ASN A 13 18.15 -13.15 3.99
N SER A 14 17.83 -13.92 5.02
CA SER A 14 18.13 -13.57 6.42
C SER A 14 19.58 -13.14 6.66
N GLU A 15 20.59 -13.78 6.06
CA GLU A 15 21.99 -13.37 6.32
C GLU A 15 22.41 -12.10 5.59
N ALA A 16 22.08 -11.98 4.30
CA ALA A 16 22.47 -10.81 3.51
C ALA A 16 21.61 -9.59 3.87
N ASP A 17 20.32 -9.79 4.05
CA ASP A 17 19.35 -8.73 4.29
C ASP A 17 19.38 -8.26 5.75
N LEU A 18 19.67 -9.13 6.73
CA LEU A 18 19.91 -8.66 8.11
C LEU A 18 21.21 -7.87 8.21
N ARG A 19 22.29 -8.27 7.51
CA ARG A 19 23.50 -7.43 7.45
C ARG A 19 23.20 -6.08 6.80
N LEU A 20 22.40 -6.07 5.74
CA LEU A 20 21.96 -4.83 5.11
C LEU A 20 21.05 -3.99 6.01
N ALA A 21 20.27 -4.60 6.90
CA ALA A 21 19.43 -3.94 7.90
C ALA A 21 20.23 -3.41 9.10
N GLU A 22 21.22 -4.18 9.58
CA GLU A 22 22.14 -3.77 10.65
C GLU A 22 23.08 -2.64 10.19
N ASP A 23 23.54 -2.71 8.93
CA ASP A 23 24.31 -1.64 8.28
C ASP A 23 23.43 -0.50 7.78
N ALA A 24 22.12 -0.73 7.62
CA ALA A 24 21.14 0.31 7.29
C ALA A 24 20.96 1.23 8.51
N GLY A 25 21.82 2.24 8.62
CA GLY A 25 21.52 3.36 9.50
C GLY A 25 20.17 3.99 9.12
N CYS A 26 19.59 4.77 10.04
CA CYS A 26 18.30 5.48 9.93
C CYS A 26 18.01 6.12 8.53
N ARG A 27 19.04 6.56 7.80
CA ARG A 27 18.90 7.09 6.43
C ARG A 27 18.38 6.05 5.42
N ARG A 28 18.78 4.78 5.50
CA ARG A 28 18.39 3.76 4.53
C ARG A 28 16.98 3.22 4.80
N GLU A 29 16.59 3.11 6.06
CA GLU A 29 15.20 2.83 6.45
C GLU A 29 14.26 3.91 5.92
N ALA A 30 14.65 5.18 6.07
CA ALA A 30 13.86 6.29 5.55
C ALA A 30 13.64 6.20 4.03
N GLN A 31 14.69 5.82 3.28
CA GLN A 31 14.59 5.63 1.83
C GLN A 31 13.60 4.53 1.40
N LEU A 32 13.25 3.61 2.30
CA LEU A 32 12.30 2.53 2.06
C LEU A 32 10.90 2.83 2.63
N GLY A 33 10.81 3.77 3.58
CA GLY A 33 9.56 4.22 4.19
C GLY A 33 9.37 3.71 5.62
N GLY A 34 10.42 3.15 6.23
CA GLY A 34 10.40 2.67 7.61
C GLY A 34 11.37 1.51 7.83
N GLN A 35 11.13 0.78 8.92
CA GLN A 35 11.98 -0.35 9.33
C GLN A 35 12.11 -1.39 8.22
N TYR A 36 13.34 -1.80 7.95
CA TYR A 36 13.67 -2.57 6.75
C TYR A 36 12.83 -3.86 6.62
N GLU A 37 12.60 -4.60 7.69
CA GLU A 37 11.85 -5.86 7.66
C GLU A 37 10.39 -5.72 7.18
N TRP A 38 9.77 -4.54 7.35
CA TRP A 38 8.45 -4.22 6.79
C TRP A 38 8.53 -3.62 5.38
N PHE A 39 9.57 -2.84 5.07
CA PHE A 39 9.54 -1.99 3.87
C PHE A 39 10.41 -2.46 2.70
N TRP A 40 11.20 -3.52 2.86
CA TRP A 40 12.08 -4.03 1.79
C TRP A 40 11.36 -4.33 0.47
N GLY A 41 10.09 -4.75 0.54
CA GLY A 41 9.26 -5.09 -0.63
C GLY A 41 8.60 -3.90 -1.33
N VAL A 42 8.52 -2.74 -0.67
CA VAL A 42 7.73 -1.60 -1.12
C VAL A 42 8.31 -0.95 -2.39
N PRO A 43 9.62 -0.66 -2.51
CA PRO A 43 10.16 -0.05 -3.73
C PRO A 43 9.89 -0.88 -4.99
N GLY A 44 10.04 -2.20 -4.90
CA GLY A 44 9.89 -3.12 -6.01
C GLY A 44 8.49 -3.10 -6.63
N VAL A 45 7.43 -3.00 -5.82
CA VAL A 45 6.06 -2.94 -6.33
C VAL A 45 5.76 -1.63 -7.06
N PHE A 46 6.33 -0.50 -6.61
CA PHE A 46 6.19 0.77 -7.34
C PHE A 46 6.98 0.77 -8.65
N GLN A 47 8.19 0.21 -8.64
CA GLN A 47 9.00 0.05 -9.85
C GLN A 47 8.32 -0.85 -10.88
N ALA A 48 7.74 -1.98 -10.44
CA ALA A 48 6.93 -2.84 -11.29
C ALA A 48 5.73 -2.09 -11.89
N LEU A 49 5.07 -1.21 -11.14
CA LEU A 49 3.97 -0.40 -11.66
C LEU A 49 4.42 0.71 -12.63
N ALA A 50 5.62 1.24 -12.46
CA ALA A 50 6.19 2.26 -13.33
C ALA A 50 6.72 1.67 -14.66
N ALA A 51 7.27 0.45 -14.61
CA ALA A 51 7.90 -0.21 -15.74
C ALA A 51 7.57 -1.71 -15.78
N PRO A 52 6.31 -2.07 -16.12
CA PRO A 52 5.75 -3.41 -15.90
C PRO A 52 6.45 -4.55 -16.64
N LEU A 53 7.19 -4.26 -17.72
CA LEU A 53 7.85 -5.28 -18.55
C LEU A 53 9.36 -5.39 -18.28
N SER A 54 9.86 -4.80 -17.18
CA SER A 54 11.30 -4.69 -16.92
C SER A 54 11.87 -5.77 -15.99
N GLY A 55 11.05 -6.71 -15.51
CA GLY A 55 11.54 -7.75 -14.59
C GLY A 55 11.78 -7.24 -13.18
N HIS A 56 11.08 -6.18 -12.74
CA HIS A 56 11.26 -5.66 -11.40
C HIS A 56 10.90 -6.70 -10.34
N THR A 57 11.67 -6.65 -9.25
CA THR A 57 11.55 -7.58 -8.16
C THR A 57 10.39 -7.22 -7.25
N VAL A 58 9.61 -8.22 -6.84
CA VAL A 58 8.48 -8.10 -5.91
C VAL A 58 8.52 -9.22 -4.87
N PRO A 59 7.96 -9.02 -3.66
CA PRO A 59 8.00 -10.04 -2.62
C PRO A 59 7.30 -11.33 -3.03
N ALA A 60 7.99 -12.46 -2.90
CA ALA A 60 7.42 -13.79 -3.07
C ALA A 60 6.43 -14.14 -1.94
N ALA A 61 5.47 -15.02 -2.20
CA ALA A 61 4.60 -15.55 -1.15
C ALA A 61 5.43 -16.16 -0.01
N PRO A 62 5.10 -15.83 1.26
CA PRO A 62 5.73 -16.47 2.40
C PRO A 62 5.39 -17.97 2.44
N GLN A 63 6.33 -18.79 2.90
CA GLN A 63 6.24 -20.22 3.17
C GLN A 63 6.43 -20.50 4.66
N ALA A 64 6.08 -21.71 5.10
CA ALA A 64 6.01 -22.08 6.51
C ALA A 64 7.36 -22.01 7.26
N ASP A 65 8.46 -22.16 6.53
CA ASP A 65 9.84 -22.17 7.02
C ASP A 65 10.57 -20.82 6.84
N ASP A 66 9.92 -19.82 6.24
CA ASP A 66 10.51 -18.50 6.12
C ASP A 66 10.68 -17.81 7.48
N VAL A 67 11.68 -16.93 7.52
CA VAL A 67 11.81 -15.95 8.61
C VAL A 67 10.64 -14.97 8.60
N HIS A 68 10.29 -14.46 9.78
CA HIS A 68 9.13 -13.56 9.95
C HIS A 68 9.17 -12.33 9.03
N ALA A 69 10.36 -11.76 8.79
CA ALA A 69 10.59 -10.62 7.91
C ALA A 69 10.11 -10.84 6.45
N GLN A 70 10.05 -12.09 5.97
CA GLN A 70 9.45 -12.38 4.67
C GLN A 70 7.96 -12.02 4.65
N SER A 71 7.24 -12.37 5.71
CA SER A 71 5.82 -12.07 5.84
C SER A 71 5.59 -10.57 5.98
N LEU A 72 6.41 -9.91 6.81
CA LEU A 72 6.31 -8.46 7.04
C LEU A 72 6.40 -7.69 5.72
N GLY A 73 7.47 -7.85 4.94
CA GLY A 73 7.60 -7.12 3.67
C GLY A 73 6.61 -7.52 2.59
N TYR A 74 6.21 -8.80 2.52
CA TYR A 74 5.17 -9.24 1.57
C TYR A 74 3.82 -8.57 1.83
N TRP A 75 3.39 -8.54 3.10
CA TRP A 75 2.10 -7.98 3.48
C TRP A 75 2.11 -6.46 3.56
N ALA A 76 3.19 -5.86 4.04
CA ALA A 76 3.36 -4.42 4.05
C ALA A 76 3.37 -3.84 2.63
N ALA A 77 3.97 -4.52 1.65
CA ALA A 77 3.91 -4.07 0.26
C ALA A 77 2.48 -4.02 -0.30
N LEU A 78 1.64 -5.02 -0.02
CA LEU A 78 0.20 -4.97 -0.34
C LEU A 78 -0.46 -3.80 0.37
N HIS A 79 -0.27 -3.74 1.69
CA HIS A 79 -0.87 -2.73 2.56
C HIS A 79 -0.57 -1.32 2.05
N TYR A 80 0.69 -1.06 1.68
CA TYR A 80 1.16 0.21 1.16
C TYR A 80 0.49 0.60 -0.16
N LEU A 81 0.26 -0.36 -1.08
CA LEU A 81 -0.45 -0.08 -2.33
C LEU A 81 -1.92 0.29 -2.08
N LEU A 82 -2.59 -0.41 -1.15
CA LEU A 82 -3.98 -0.15 -0.80
C LEU A 82 -4.13 1.25 -0.18
N LEU A 83 -3.27 1.58 0.79
CA LEU A 83 -3.30 2.89 1.45
C LEU A 83 -2.87 4.00 0.51
N HIS A 84 -1.69 3.90 -0.08
CA HIS A 84 -1.00 5.05 -0.67
C HIS A 84 -1.05 5.10 -2.19
N ARG A 85 -1.60 4.09 -2.86
CA ARG A 85 -1.83 4.13 -4.31
C ARG A 85 -3.30 4.21 -4.67
N LEU A 86 -4.13 3.42 -3.99
CA LEU A 86 -5.59 3.47 -4.12
C LEU A 86 -6.22 4.53 -3.21
N GLY A 87 -5.50 5.02 -2.19
CA GLY A 87 -6.02 6.00 -1.26
C GLY A 87 -7.14 5.44 -0.39
N TRP A 88 -7.09 4.15 0.00
CA TRP A 88 -8.15 3.51 0.77
C TRP A 88 -7.90 3.67 2.28
N ALA A 89 -8.67 4.54 2.93
CA ALA A 89 -8.71 4.61 4.40
C ALA A 89 -9.35 3.37 5.03
N HIS A 90 -10.21 2.66 4.29
CA HIS A 90 -10.87 1.42 4.68
C HIS A 90 -10.60 0.31 3.66
N PRO A 91 -9.41 -0.32 3.70
CA PRO A 91 -9.06 -1.41 2.79
C PRO A 91 -10.04 -2.59 2.84
N ASP A 92 -10.71 -2.82 3.97
CA ASP A 92 -11.74 -3.85 4.12
C ASP A 92 -12.94 -3.60 3.18
N ARG A 93 -13.35 -2.34 3.01
CA ARG A 93 -14.44 -1.93 2.13
C ARG A 93 -14.02 -2.02 0.67
N GLY A 94 -12.82 -1.53 0.37
CA GLY A 94 -12.27 -1.53 -0.99
C GLY A 94 -12.10 -2.94 -1.55
N LEU A 95 -11.54 -3.86 -0.76
CA LEU A 95 -11.38 -5.25 -1.16
C LEU A 95 -12.73 -5.99 -1.27
N ARG A 96 -13.68 -5.76 -0.35
CA ARG A 96 -15.03 -6.34 -0.50
C ARG A 96 -15.71 -5.91 -1.79
N TRP A 97 -15.67 -4.61 -2.11
CA TRP A 97 -16.18 -4.11 -3.38
C TRP A 97 -15.48 -4.78 -4.57
N TRP A 98 -14.15 -4.91 -4.51
CA TRP A 98 -13.38 -5.51 -5.59
C TRP A 98 -13.80 -6.98 -5.82
N TYR A 99 -14.02 -7.75 -4.75
CA TYR A 99 -14.55 -9.12 -4.83
C TYR A 99 -15.99 -9.14 -5.39
N ASP A 100 -16.88 -8.30 -4.87
CA ASP A 100 -18.28 -8.22 -5.30
C ASP A 100 -18.39 -7.80 -6.78
N ALA A 101 -17.45 -7.00 -7.28
CA ALA A 101 -17.36 -6.58 -8.67
C ALA A 101 -16.69 -7.60 -9.61
N GLY A 102 -16.29 -8.78 -9.10
CA GLY A 102 -15.65 -9.83 -9.90
C GLY A 102 -14.15 -9.58 -10.16
N LYS A 103 -13.48 -8.88 -9.25
CA LYS A 103 -12.03 -8.59 -9.26
C LYS A 103 -11.53 -7.93 -10.56
N PRO A 104 -12.08 -6.77 -10.97
CA PRO A 104 -11.63 -6.09 -12.19
C PRO A 104 -10.15 -5.70 -12.12
N VAL A 105 -9.45 -5.81 -13.26
CA VAL A 105 -8.01 -5.53 -13.41
C VAL A 105 -7.71 -4.40 -14.41
N ASP A 106 -8.67 -3.50 -14.66
CA ASP A 106 -8.47 -2.36 -15.58
C ASP A 106 -7.62 -1.22 -14.96
N ASP A 107 -7.37 -1.28 -13.66
CA ASP A 107 -6.41 -0.44 -12.95
C ASP A 107 -5.07 -1.16 -12.82
N PRO A 108 -3.93 -0.51 -13.15
CA PRO A 108 -2.62 -1.15 -13.00
C PRO A 108 -2.32 -1.64 -11.58
N THR A 109 -2.81 -0.94 -10.56
CA THR A 109 -2.61 -1.32 -9.16
C THR A 109 -3.40 -2.57 -8.82
N LEU A 110 -4.69 -2.62 -9.20
CA LEU A 110 -5.53 -3.81 -9.00
C LEU A 110 -5.05 -4.99 -9.84
N SER A 111 -4.50 -4.73 -11.03
CA SER A 111 -3.88 -5.76 -11.86
C SER A 111 -2.64 -6.36 -11.21
N LEU A 112 -1.74 -5.55 -10.64
CA LEU A 112 -0.60 -6.06 -9.87
C LEU A 112 -1.07 -6.81 -8.61
N ILE A 113 -2.10 -6.29 -7.92
CA ILE A 113 -2.67 -6.95 -6.73
C ILE A 113 -3.17 -8.35 -7.09
N SER A 114 -3.89 -8.46 -8.21
CA SER A 114 -4.36 -9.73 -8.74
C SER A 114 -3.21 -10.66 -9.12
N GLU A 115 -2.18 -10.16 -9.83
CA GLU A 115 -1.07 -10.96 -10.33
C GLU A 115 -0.15 -11.50 -9.22
N VAL A 116 -0.05 -10.78 -8.10
CA VAL A 116 0.80 -11.16 -6.96
C VAL A 116 -0.02 -11.82 -5.86
N TRP A 117 -0.80 -11.05 -5.10
CA TRP A 117 -1.39 -11.55 -3.85
C TRP A 117 -2.62 -12.42 -4.04
N ASP A 118 -3.46 -12.12 -5.05
CA ASP A 118 -4.62 -12.96 -5.37
C ASP A 118 -4.19 -14.27 -6.02
N ARG A 119 -3.25 -14.19 -6.97
CA ARG A 119 -2.67 -15.36 -7.65
C ARG A 119 -1.91 -16.30 -6.72
N ASP A 120 -1.23 -15.73 -5.72
CA ASP A 120 -0.57 -16.49 -4.66
C ASP A 120 -1.59 -17.18 -3.72
N GLY A 121 -2.89 -16.90 -3.85
CA GLY A 121 -3.95 -17.48 -3.02
C GLY A 121 -4.01 -16.91 -1.61
N ASN A 122 -3.33 -15.78 -1.38
CA ASN A 122 -3.08 -15.25 -0.04
C ASN A 122 -4.04 -14.10 0.31
N LEU A 123 -4.56 -13.38 -0.67
CA LEU A 123 -5.35 -12.17 -0.43
C LEU A 123 -6.57 -12.38 0.49
N ASP A 124 -7.19 -13.56 0.46
CA ASP A 124 -8.29 -13.94 1.35
C ASP A 124 -7.90 -13.87 2.83
N ALA A 125 -6.65 -14.23 3.18
CA ALA A 125 -6.15 -14.18 4.56
C ALA A 125 -6.07 -12.73 5.06
N TYR A 126 -5.57 -11.83 4.21
CA TYR A 126 -5.47 -10.41 4.52
C TYR A 126 -6.85 -9.76 4.66
N LEU A 127 -7.78 -10.07 3.75
CA LEU A 127 -9.15 -9.57 3.85
C LEU A 127 -9.87 -10.13 5.09
N SER A 128 -9.70 -11.41 5.41
CA SER A 128 -10.25 -11.99 6.65
C SER A 128 -9.79 -11.22 7.89
N TRP A 129 -8.49 -10.95 8.00
CA TRP A 129 -7.92 -10.14 9.08
C TRP A 129 -8.55 -8.75 9.16
N LEU A 130 -8.66 -8.04 8.02
CA LEU A 130 -9.29 -6.72 7.96
C LEU A 130 -10.76 -6.75 8.41
N LEU A 131 -11.52 -7.80 8.08
CA LEU A 131 -12.94 -7.90 8.44
C LEU A 131 -13.17 -8.23 9.93
N HIS A 132 -12.17 -8.74 10.64
CA HIS A 132 -12.25 -8.91 12.09
C HIS A 132 -12.18 -7.57 12.82
N GLY A 133 -11.28 -6.70 12.40
CA GLY A 133 -11.01 -5.43 13.07
C GLY A 133 -11.72 -4.21 12.50
N GLN A 134 -11.92 -4.20 11.19
CA GLN A 134 -12.27 -3.03 10.39
C GLN A 134 -11.43 -1.78 10.72
N PRO A 135 -10.09 -1.90 10.79
CA PRO A 135 -9.24 -0.76 11.11
C PRO A 135 -9.38 0.35 10.04
N ALA A 136 -9.40 1.60 10.50
CA ALA A 136 -9.41 2.78 9.66
C ALA A 136 -8.01 3.40 9.61
N PHE A 137 -7.56 3.75 8.42
CA PHE A 137 -6.22 4.28 8.15
C PHE A 137 -6.30 5.68 7.58
N LEU A 138 -5.14 6.35 7.46
CA LEU A 138 -5.04 7.70 6.89
C LEU A 138 -5.94 8.72 7.60
N ASN A 139 -6.23 8.49 8.90
CA ASN A 139 -6.94 9.45 9.73
C ASN A 139 -6.04 10.68 9.93
N PRO A 140 -6.47 11.90 9.54
CA PRO A 140 -5.68 13.12 9.73
C PRO A 140 -5.28 13.39 11.19
N GLU A 141 -6.04 12.88 12.15
CA GLU A 141 -5.78 13.04 13.59
C GLU A 141 -4.75 12.02 14.13
N CYS A 142 -4.62 10.87 13.46
CA CYS A 142 -3.66 9.82 13.81
C CYS A 142 -3.17 9.10 12.55
N ILE A 143 -2.17 9.69 11.92
CA ILE A 143 -1.62 9.25 10.62
C ILE A 143 -0.66 8.04 10.74
N TRP A 144 -0.04 7.87 11.91
CA TRP A 144 1.00 6.86 12.16
C TRP A 144 0.45 5.53 12.71
N TRP A 145 -0.85 5.44 13.02
CA TRP A 145 -1.48 4.22 13.52
C TRP A 145 -2.93 4.10 13.04
N ALA A 146 -3.40 2.89 12.79
CA ALA A 146 -4.79 2.67 12.42
C ALA A 146 -5.75 2.85 13.60
N GLU A 147 -6.85 3.53 13.38
CA GLU A 147 -7.93 3.62 14.36
C GLU A 147 -8.75 2.33 14.36
N TRP A 148 -9.00 1.80 15.56
CA TRP A 148 -9.85 0.64 15.75
C TRP A 148 -11.22 1.10 16.23
N PRO A 149 -12.25 1.05 15.39
CA PRO A 149 -13.56 1.56 15.79
C PRO A 149 -14.17 0.69 16.88
N GLU A 150 -14.73 1.33 17.92
CA GLU A 150 -15.48 0.64 18.98
C GLU A 150 -16.69 -0.12 18.41
N GLN A 151 -17.35 0.48 17.40
CA GLN A 151 -18.49 -0.10 16.71
C GLN A 151 -18.12 -0.43 15.27
N ARG A 152 -18.13 -1.73 14.95
CA ARG A 152 -17.89 -2.24 13.60
C ARG A 152 -19.14 -2.13 12.76
N MET A 153 -18.97 -1.82 11.47
CA MET A 153 -20.05 -1.88 10.51
C MET A 153 -20.50 -3.33 10.33
N PRO A 154 -21.81 -3.61 10.41
CA PRO A 154 -22.31 -4.96 10.21
C PRO A 154 -22.01 -5.43 8.79
N LEU A 155 -21.52 -6.67 8.67
CA LEU A 155 -21.34 -7.30 7.37
C LEU A 155 -22.67 -7.91 6.90
N SER A 156 -22.84 -8.02 5.58
CA SER A 156 -23.95 -8.80 5.05
C SER A 156 -23.84 -10.28 5.47
N PRO A 157 -24.95 -11.04 5.52
CA PRO A 157 -24.88 -12.47 5.86
C PRO A 157 -23.94 -13.29 4.96
N ALA A 158 -23.77 -12.90 3.69
CA ALA A 158 -22.83 -13.55 2.78
C ALA A 158 -21.38 -13.28 3.19
N TRP A 159 -21.06 -12.03 3.54
CA TRP A 159 -19.72 -11.63 3.98
C TRP A 159 -19.37 -12.17 5.37
N GLU A 160 -20.33 -12.31 6.28
CA GLU A 160 -20.10 -12.98 7.56
C GLU A 160 -19.73 -14.46 7.36
N ARG A 161 -20.45 -15.18 6.49
CA ARG A 161 -20.10 -16.57 6.16
C ARG A 161 -18.74 -16.66 5.49
N TRP A 162 -18.49 -15.81 4.50
CA TRP A 162 -17.21 -15.76 3.81
C TRP A 162 -16.04 -15.53 4.77
N LYS A 163 -16.18 -14.60 5.73
CA LYS A 163 -15.16 -14.32 6.75
C LYS A 163 -14.84 -15.54 7.59
N ILE A 164 -15.86 -16.28 8.02
CA ILE A 164 -15.70 -17.52 8.79
C ILE A 164 -14.99 -18.60 7.95
N ASP A 165 -15.43 -18.79 6.70
CA ASP A 165 -14.86 -19.78 5.79
C ASP A 165 -13.39 -19.48 5.45
N ALA A 166 -13.08 -18.21 5.15
CA ALA A 166 -11.73 -17.74 4.88
C ALA A 166 -10.81 -17.96 6.08
N GLN A 167 -11.26 -17.62 7.30
CA GLN A 167 -10.53 -17.88 8.53
C GLN A 167 -10.24 -19.37 8.72
N ALA A 168 -11.22 -20.24 8.50
CA ALA A 168 -11.05 -21.69 8.62
C ALA A 168 -10.11 -22.27 7.55
N VAL A 169 -10.02 -21.66 6.37
CA VAL A 169 -9.02 -22.04 5.34
C VAL A 169 -7.61 -21.64 5.79
N VAL A 170 -7.44 -20.42 6.30
CA VAL A 170 -6.14 -19.93 6.82
C VAL A 170 -5.64 -20.84 7.94
N GLU A 171 -6.49 -21.15 8.92
CA GLU A 171 -6.13 -22.03 10.04
C GLU A 171 -5.73 -23.44 9.57
N ARG A 172 -6.46 -24.02 8.60
CA ARG A 172 -6.15 -25.35 8.04
C ARG A 172 -4.90 -25.39 7.17
N SER A 173 -4.59 -24.29 6.48
CA SER A 173 -3.40 -24.20 5.63
C SER A 173 -2.09 -24.26 6.43
N GLY A 174 -2.14 -24.13 7.76
CA GLY A 174 -0.95 -24.00 8.60
C GLY A 174 -0.25 -22.65 8.44
N SER A 175 -0.81 -21.74 7.64
CA SER A 175 -0.39 -20.35 7.53
C SER A 175 -0.47 -19.70 8.90
N LYS A 176 0.70 -19.41 9.48
CA LYS A 176 0.81 -18.64 10.74
C LYS A 176 0.57 -17.15 10.51
N TYR A 177 0.37 -16.72 9.26
CA TYR A 177 0.15 -15.33 8.90
C TYR A 177 -1.20 -14.89 9.46
N PHE A 178 -1.23 -13.73 10.09
CA PHE A 178 -2.41 -13.20 10.78
C PHE A 178 -2.94 -14.03 11.96
N GLN A 179 -2.15 -14.95 12.51
CA GLN A 179 -2.50 -15.67 13.74
C GLN A 179 -1.91 -14.99 14.98
N GLY A 180 -2.75 -14.81 16.01
CA GLY A 180 -2.34 -14.29 17.33
C GLY A 180 -2.52 -12.77 17.48
N GLY A 181 -3.23 -12.34 18.53
CA GLY A 181 -3.51 -10.92 18.77
C GLY A 181 -4.41 -10.27 17.70
N GLY A 182 -4.60 -8.94 17.80
CA GLY A 182 -5.40 -8.17 16.83
C GLY A 182 -4.60 -7.66 15.62
N ASP A 183 -3.29 -7.43 15.80
CA ASP A 183 -2.38 -6.96 14.75
C ASP A 183 -1.06 -7.77 14.73
N PRO A 184 -1.11 -9.07 14.40
CA PRO A 184 0.02 -10.01 14.45
C PRO A 184 1.24 -9.63 13.60
N LEU A 185 1.04 -8.83 12.55
CA LEU A 185 2.11 -8.35 11.68
C LEU A 185 2.43 -6.87 11.90
N HIS A 186 1.82 -6.25 12.92
CA HIS A 186 1.97 -4.83 13.25
C HIS A 186 1.69 -3.86 12.08
N LEU A 187 0.90 -4.28 11.08
CA LEU A 187 0.66 -3.49 9.88
C LEU A 187 -0.05 -2.18 10.21
N THR A 188 -0.81 -2.13 11.31
CA THR A 188 -1.51 -0.91 11.71
C THR A 188 -0.57 0.22 12.13
N GLY A 189 0.67 -0.09 12.52
CA GLY A 189 1.72 0.90 12.82
C GLY A 189 2.78 1.11 11.74
N HIS A 190 2.80 0.23 10.74
CA HIS A 190 3.77 0.27 9.64
C HIS A 190 3.12 0.73 8.34
N SER A 191 2.47 1.91 8.40
CA SER A 191 1.90 2.59 7.22
C SER A 191 2.94 3.38 6.43
N GLY A 192 4.12 3.63 7.00
CA GLY A 192 5.21 4.44 6.43
C GLY A 192 5.09 5.94 6.68
N GLU A 193 4.09 6.35 7.45
CA GLU A 193 3.84 7.75 7.82
C GLU A 193 4.38 8.12 9.22
N SER A 194 4.97 7.16 9.94
CA SER A 194 5.64 7.40 11.24
C SER A 194 7.06 7.94 11.12
N GLY A 195 7.58 8.03 9.88
CA GLY A 195 8.90 8.56 9.55
C GLY A 195 9.02 10.08 9.66
N LYS A 196 10.21 10.61 9.37
CA LYS A 196 10.46 12.05 9.42
C LYS A 196 10.13 12.69 8.06
N PRO A 197 9.34 13.80 8.02
CA PRO A 197 9.17 14.62 6.83
C PRO A 197 10.50 15.02 6.20
N ASP A 198 10.56 15.03 4.87
CA ASP A 198 11.73 15.45 4.12
C ASP A 198 11.81 16.99 4.06
N PRO A 199 12.82 17.63 4.68
CA PRO A 199 13.02 19.07 4.55
C PRO A 199 13.32 19.50 3.10
N ASN A 200 13.76 18.58 2.24
CA ASN A 200 14.07 18.84 0.84
C ASN A 200 12.90 18.54 -0.12
N ALA A 201 11.74 18.10 0.39
CA ALA A 201 10.59 17.83 -0.46
C ALA A 201 10.12 19.11 -1.17
N THR A 202 9.95 19.02 -2.49
CA THR A 202 9.53 20.15 -3.33
C THR A 202 8.38 19.77 -4.24
N ILE A 203 7.58 20.76 -4.62
CA ILE A 203 6.58 20.63 -5.67
C ILE A 203 6.72 21.77 -6.68
N SER A 204 6.68 21.43 -7.96
CA SER A 204 6.85 22.39 -9.06
C SER A 204 5.72 22.27 -10.06
N VAL A 205 5.13 23.40 -10.45
CA VAL A 205 4.10 23.45 -11.50
C VAL A 205 4.77 23.23 -12.86
N VAL A 206 4.33 22.21 -13.59
CA VAL A 206 4.77 21.92 -14.96
C VAL A 206 3.88 22.64 -15.97
N SER A 207 2.56 22.56 -15.78
CA SER A 207 1.57 23.22 -16.64
C SER A 207 0.33 23.59 -15.84
N ARG A 208 0.00 24.88 -15.79
CA ARG A 208 -1.24 25.34 -15.16
C ARG A 208 -2.48 24.99 -16.00
N ALA A 209 -2.38 25.06 -17.32
CA ALA A 209 -3.47 24.74 -18.23
C ALA A 209 -3.90 23.27 -18.09
N ASP A 210 -2.92 22.37 -17.99
CA ASP A 210 -3.18 20.92 -17.84
C ASP A 210 -3.31 20.49 -16.37
N ARG A 211 -3.14 21.43 -15.43
CA ARG A 211 -3.09 21.20 -13.98
C ARG A 211 -2.09 20.10 -13.63
N ARG A 212 -0.87 20.19 -14.19
CA ARG A 212 0.22 19.24 -13.94
C ARG A 212 1.31 19.84 -13.05
N ALA A 213 1.71 19.08 -12.05
CA ALA A 213 2.85 19.39 -11.19
C ALA A 213 3.72 18.13 -10.99
N VAL A 214 4.92 18.32 -10.49
CA VAL A 214 5.83 17.25 -10.08
C VAL A 214 6.17 17.47 -8.61
N PHE A 215 6.00 16.43 -7.80
CA PHE A 215 6.49 16.37 -6.42
C PHE A 215 7.72 15.48 -6.36
N LEU A 216 8.77 15.96 -5.69
CA LEU A 216 10.05 15.30 -5.55
C LEU A 216 10.50 15.29 -4.09
N THR A 217 10.84 14.11 -3.57
CA THR A 217 11.38 13.90 -2.21
C THR A 217 12.55 12.90 -2.24
N ASP A 218 13.44 13.00 -1.26
CA ASP A 218 14.64 12.16 -1.12
C ASP A 218 14.36 10.85 -0.38
N THR A 219 13.17 10.67 0.19
CA THR A 219 12.83 9.59 1.11
C THR A 219 11.40 9.09 0.93
N MET A 220 11.16 7.81 1.26
CA MET A 220 9.83 7.22 1.32
C MET A 220 9.16 7.46 2.68
N ASP A 221 9.91 7.83 3.72
CA ASP A 221 9.32 8.24 4.99
C ASP A 221 8.39 9.43 4.79
N ALA A 222 7.15 9.32 5.27
CA ALA A 222 6.16 10.39 5.31
C ALA A 222 5.91 11.10 3.96
N TRP A 223 6.26 10.48 2.82
CA TRP A 223 6.17 11.14 1.51
C TRP A 223 4.73 11.54 1.18
N TYR A 224 3.75 10.78 1.65
CA TYR A 224 2.33 11.03 1.39
C TYR A 224 1.85 12.28 2.14
N ILE A 225 2.31 12.49 3.38
CA ILE A 225 2.09 13.73 4.15
C ILE A 225 2.83 14.90 3.53
N ASP A 226 4.07 14.70 3.10
CA ASP A 226 4.86 15.73 2.43
C ASP A 226 4.20 16.17 1.13
N LEU A 227 3.63 15.23 0.37
CA LEU A 227 2.83 15.54 -0.82
C LEU A 227 1.65 16.45 -0.46
N ASP A 228 0.84 16.11 0.55
CA ASP A 228 -0.28 16.96 0.96
C ASP A 228 0.17 18.35 1.42
N THR A 229 1.26 18.39 2.19
CA THR A 229 1.85 19.63 2.72
C THR A 229 2.37 20.53 1.60
N GLN A 230 3.13 19.97 0.66
CA GLN A 230 3.66 20.72 -0.47
C GLN A 230 2.56 21.14 -1.43
N ALA A 231 1.56 20.28 -1.67
CA ALA A 231 0.46 20.58 -2.59
C ALA A 231 -0.40 21.78 -2.15
N LYS A 232 -0.43 22.14 -0.86
CA LYS A 232 -1.06 23.37 -0.37
C LYS A 232 -0.43 24.65 -0.94
N LYS A 233 0.81 24.56 -1.46
CA LYS A 233 1.51 25.68 -2.12
C LYS A 233 1.14 25.84 -3.59
N LEU A 234 0.40 24.88 -4.18
CA LEU A 234 -0.02 24.95 -5.57
C LEU A 234 -1.07 26.05 -5.77
N PRO A 235 -1.07 26.75 -6.91
CA PRO A 235 -2.11 27.73 -7.22
C PRO A 235 -3.50 27.10 -7.23
N ASP A 236 -4.49 27.87 -6.82
CA ASP A 236 -5.89 27.48 -6.97
C ASP A 236 -6.26 27.29 -8.45
N VAL A 237 -6.96 26.18 -8.72
CA VAL A 237 -7.45 25.75 -10.03
C VAL A 237 -8.98 25.52 -10.00
N GLY A 238 -9.66 26.04 -8.98
CA GLY A 238 -11.11 25.97 -8.79
C GLY A 238 -11.56 24.59 -8.36
N GLN A 239 -12.64 24.08 -8.99
CA GLN A 239 -13.25 22.79 -8.63
C GLN A 239 -12.45 21.56 -9.09
N TRP A 240 -11.33 21.77 -9.77
CA TRP A 240 -10.51 20.70 -10.32
C TRP A 240 -9.36 20.35 -9.38
N SER A 241 -8.78 19.16 -9.56
CA SER A 241 -7.61 18.71 -8.81
C SER A 241 -6.36 18.72 -9.70
N TRP A 242 -5.20 18.99 -9.09
CA TRP A 242 -3.91 18.85 -9.73
C TRP A 242 -3.59 17.37 -9.99
N ARG A 243 -2.93 17.11 -11.11
CA ARG A 243 -2.26 15.83 -11.43
C ARG A 243 -0.80 16.00 -11.06
N VAL A 244 -0.36 15.30 -10.03
CA VAL A 244 0.99 15.42 -9.47
C VAL A 244 1.76 14.16 -9.77
N ASP A 245 2.80 14.27 -10.59
CA ASP A 245 3.76 13.18 -10.79
C ASP A 245 4.63 13.09 -9.53
N VAL A 246 4.56 11.97 -8.81
CA VAL A 246 5.27 11.75 -7.55
C VAL A 246 6.54 10.95 -7.81
N ILE A 247 7.68 11.51 -7.42
CA ILE A 247 9.00 10.91 -7.58
C ILE A 247 9.68 10.88 -6.22
N VAL A 248 10.07 9.68 -5.79
CA VAL A 248 10.90 9.47 -4.60
C VAL A 248 12.27 9.01 -5.08
N ARG A 249 13.32 9.82 -4.88
CA ARG A 249 14.64 9.57 -5.52
C ARG A 249 15.18 8.14 -5.42
N PRO A 250 15.15 7.46 -4.25
CA PRO A 250 15.65 6.09 -4.15
C PRO A 250 14.79 5.04 -4.87
N VAL A 251 13.51 5.33 -5.14
CA VAL A 251 12.55 4.37 -5.72
C VAL A 251 12.27 4.65 -7.19
N GLY A 252 12.12 5.92 -7.54
CA GLY A 252 11.72 6.40 -8.87
C GLY A 252 10.32 7.00 -8.88
N PHE A 253 9.62 6.83 -10.00
CA PHE A 253 8.26 7.33 -10.20
C PHE A 253 7.24 6.43 -9.52
N LEU A 254 6.47 6.95 -8.57
CA LEU A 254 5.43 6.17 -7.86
C LEU A 254 4.10 6.16 -8.61
N GLY A 255 3.83 7.23 -9.37
CA GLY A 255 2.61 7.40 -10.14
C GLY A 255 2.21 8.86 -10.31
N THR A 256 1.14 9.06 -11.07
CA THR A 256 0.46 10.37 -11.15
C THR A 256 -0.72 10.36 -10.18
N TYR A 257 -0.62 11.23 -9.18
CA TYR A 257 -1.56 11.35 -8.09
C TYR A 257 -2.53 12.51 -8.30
N ARG A 258 -3.69 12.40 -7.69
CA ARG A 258 -4.67 13.48 -7.59
C ARG A 258 -5.36 13.42 -6.25
N ARG A 259 -5.70 14.59 -5.72
CA ARG A 259 -6.48 14.70 -4.49
C ARG A 259 -7.96 14.57 -4.79
N SER A 260 -8.65 13.68 -4.09
CA SER A 260 -10.09 13.51 -4.17
C SER A 260 -10.79 14.68 -3.48
N ASN A 261 -11.71 15.35 -4.16
CA ASN A 261 -12.53 16.41 -3.55
C ASN A 261 -13.57 15.86 -2.56
N VAL A 262 -13.81 14.56 -2.56
CA VAL A 262 -14.81 13.89 -1.70
C VAL A 262 -14.17 13.44 -0.39
N THR A 263 -13.02 12.79 -0.48
CA THR A 263 -12.35 12.16 0.67
C THR A 263 -11.16 12.97 1.18
N GLY A 264 -10.66 13.94 0.40
CA GLY A 264 -9.46 14.70 0.72
C GLY A 264 -8.15 13.93 0.56
N LEU A 265 -8.19 12.63 0.22
CA LEU A 265 -7.04 11.74 0.08
C LEU A 265 -6.43 11.77 -1.33
N TRP A 266 -5.16 11.42 -1.42
CA TRP A 266 -4.41 11.28 -2.67
C TRP A 266 -4.50 9.85 -3.20
N PHE A 267 -4.68 9.71 -4.51
CA PHE A 267 -4.78 8.40 -5.14
C PHE A 267 -4.32 8.46 -6.61
N THR A 268 -4.03 7.28 -7.17
CA THR A 268 -3.71 7.07 -8.59
C THR A 268 -4.85 6.32 -9.29
N GLY A 269 -4.85 6.29 -10.62
CA GLY A 269 -5.87 5.53 -11.36
C GLY A 269 -7.22 6.27 -11.38
N LYS A 270 -8.35 5.56 -11.50
CA LYS A 270 -9.71 6.13 -11.66
C LYS A 270 -10.38 6.40 -10.30
N HIS A 271 -11.12 7.51 -10.15
CA HIS A 271 -11.81 7.84 -8.89
C HIS A 271 -12.79 6.75 -8.44
N ARG A 272 -13.46 6.08 -9.39
CA ARG A 272 -14.33 4.92 -9.13
C ARG A 272 -13.63 3.72 -8.44
N ASN A 273 -12.31 3.62 -8.53
CA ASN A 273 -11.53 2.58 -7.86
C ASN A 273 -11.07 3.03 -6.46
N HIS A 274 -10.99 4.35 -6.23
CA HIS A 274 -10.64 4.94 -4.94
C HIS A 274 -11.83 5.02 -3.99
N THR A 275 -13.00 5.43 -4.48
CA THR A 275 -14.21 5.60 -3.67
C THR A 275 -14.61 4.38 -2.84
N PRO A 276 -14.56 3.13 -3.33
CA PRO A 276 -15.06 1.99 -2.57
C PRO A 276 -14.32 1.69 -1.26
N GLY A 277 -13.08 2.14 -1.13
CA GLY A 277 -12.28 1.99 0.08
C GLY A 277 -12.38 3.19 1.04
N ASN A 278 -13.36 4.07 0.87
CA ASN A 278 -13.58 5.26 1.73
C ASN A 278 -15.07 5.44 2.01
#